data_AF-F6JMU1-F1
#
_entry.id   AF-F6JMU1-F1
#
_cell.length_a   1.000
_cell.length_b   1.000
_cell.length_c   1.000
_cell.angle_alpha   90.00
_cell.angle_beta   90.00
_cell.angle_gamma   90.00
#
_symmetry.space_group_name_H-M   'P 1'
#
loop_
_entity.id
_entity.type
_entity.pdbx_description
1 polymer ?
#
loop_
_entity_poly.entity_id
_entity_poly.type
_entity_poly.pdbx_seq_one_letter_code
_entity_poly.pdbx_strand_id
1 'polypeptide(L)'
;TTILILVVHAGSVLDAASELTAKKSDVTTFRGSFEAVMRQHYPSLLTHVTIKMVPCPSICTDALGILSSLSPYSFDASPSAADIPNIADVPIGAIPLLSVASPEFHETVNKTVAAANIVYHEFLKSEEGHGFSGQIVMLGDSMGSLLAYEALCRSNGSQPGTASGASNSGGDAATNINTHNPLSARNSRLDDDERFIEADLDAKRLL
;
A
#
# COMPACT_ATOMS: atom_id res chain seq x y z
N THR A 1 11.21 -10.45 21.64
CA THR A 1 11.56 -9.54 20.52
C THR A 1 11.34 -8.08 20.92
N THR A 2 12.19 -7.15 20.49
CA THR A 2 12.02 -5.69 20.69
C THR A 2 11.89 -4.91 19.38
N ILE A 3 12.16 -5.53 18.23
CA ILE A 3 12.00 -4.95 16.90
C ILE A 3 11.25 -5.95 16.02
N LEU A 4 10.11 -5.53 15.45
CA LEU A 4 9.40 -6.27 14.41
C LEU A 4 9.62 -5.58 13.07
N ILE A 5 10.20 -6.27 12.10
CA ILE A 5 10.34 -5.79 10.73
C ILE A 5 9.23 -6.43 9.89
N LEU A 6 8.29 -5.61 9.41
CA LEU A 6 7.25 -5.99 8.46
C LEU A 6 7.74 -5.70 7.04
N VAL A 7 8.03 -6.75 6.28
CA VAL A 7 8.50 -6.65 4.89
C VAL A 7 7.31 -6.62 3.96
N VAL A 8 7.03 -5.44 3.38
CA VAL A 8 5.97 -5.19 2.42
C VAL A 8 6.52 -5.42 1.02
N HIS A 9 6.07 -6.48 0.36
CA HIS A 9 6.55 -6.86 -0.97
C HIS A 9 5.38 -7.04 -1.95
N ALA A 10 5.23 -6.09 -2.88
CA ALA A 10 4.14 -6.06 -3.87
C ALA A 10 4.57 -6.52 -5.28
N GLY A 11 5.70 -7.23 -5.40
CA GLY A 11 6.21 -7.69 -6.69
C GLY A 11 7.19 -6.69 -7.31
N SER A 12 7.77 -7.09 -8.44
CA SER A 12 8.61 -6.22 -9.26
C SER A 12 7.78 -5.44 -10.27
N VAL A 13 8.33 -4.34 -10.77
CA VAL A 13 7.72 -3.53 -11.84
C VAL A 13 7.35 -4.37 -13.06
N LEU A 14 8.18 -5.37 -13.38
CA LEU A 14 8.02 -6.24 -14.55
C LEU A 14 7.32 -7.56 -14.25
N ASP A 15 7.05 -7.85 -12.98
CA ASP A 15 6.49 -9.12 -12.55
C ASP A 15 4.96 -9.00 -12.40
N ALA A 16 4.29 -9.00 -13.55
CA ALA A 16 2.83 -8.88 -13.65
C ALA A 16 2.08 -10.04 -12.96
N ALA A 17 2.74 -11.19 -12.77
CA ALA A 17 2.18 -12.38 -12.17
C ALA A 17 3.10 -12.89 -11.04
N SER A 18 3.37 -12.00 -10.08
CA SER A 18 4.31 -12.31 -9.01
C SER A 18 3.86 -13.47 -8.14
N GLU A 19 4.50 -14.63 -8.34
CA GLU A 19 4.23 -15.85 -7.60
C GLU A 19 4.64 -15.66 -6.13
N LEU A 20 3.76 -16.06 -5.21
CA LEU A 20 4.02 -16.00 -3.76
C LEU A 20 5.35 -16.68 -3.37
N THR A 21 5.77 -17.69 -4.13
CA THR A 21 7.04 -18.41 -4.00
C THR A 21 8.24 -17.47 -4.19
N ALA A 22 8.23 -16.61 -5.22
CA ALA A 22 9.31 -15.66 -5.50
C ALA A 22 9.43 -14.65 -4.34
N LYS A 23 8.30 -14.06 -3.92
CA LYS A 23 8.27 -13.11 -2.79
C LYS A 23 8.82 -13.72 -1.50
N LYS A 24 8.49 -14.99 -1.22
CA LYS A 24 9.03 -15.70 -0.04
C LYS A 24 10.53 -15.95 -0.16
N SER A 25 11.03 -16.24 -1.37
CA SER A 25 12.46 -16.40 -1.63
C SER A 25 13.24 -15.10 -1.36
N ASP A 26 12.72 -13.96 -1.80
CA ASP A 26 13.35 -12.65 -1.60
C ASP A 26 13.42 -12.30 -0.11
N VAL A 27 12.33 -12.49 0.63
CA VAL A 27 12.31 -12.26 2.09
C VAL A 27 13.21 -13.25 2.84
N THR A 28 13.32 -14.49 2.36
CA THR A 28 14.24 -15.48 2.95
C THR A 28 15.69 -15.09 2.73
N THR A 29 16.01 -14.61 1.53
CA THR A 29 17.34 -14.09 1.18
C THR A 29 17.69 -12.89 2.05
N PHE A 30 16.78 -11.91 2.15
CA PHE A 30 16.93 -10.75 3.02
C PHE A 30 17.17 -11.16 4.47
N ARG A 31 16.35 -12.08 5.03
CA ARG A 31 16.51 -12.58 6.39
C ARG A 31 17.89 -13.21 6.59
N GLY A 32 18.31 -14.09 5.69
CA GLY A 32 19.60 -14.78 5.77
C GLY A 32 20.78 -13.79 5.76
N SER A 33 20.76 -12.82 4.84
CA SER A 33 21.78 -11.77 4.77
C SER A 33 21.78 -10.88 6.01
N PHE A 34 20.60 -10.48 6.49
CA PHE A 34 20.46 -9.63 7.66
C PHE A 34 20.93 -10.34 8.94
N GLU A 35 20.57 -11.61 9.11
CA GLU A 35 21.06 -12.45 10.22
C GLU A 35 22.58 -12.65 10.17
N ALA A 36 23.17 -12.83 8.98
CA ALA A 36 24.62 -12.95 8.84
C ALA A 36 25.34 -11.68 9.32
N VAL A 37 24.85 -10.50 8.92
CA VAL A 37 25.40 -9.21 9.37
C VAL A 37 25.23 -9.04 10.89
N MET A 38 24.06 -9.39 11.44
CA MET A 38 23.84 -9.35 12.89
C MET A 38 24.79 -10.29 13.63
N ARG A 39 25.01 -11.52 13.16
CA ARG A 39 25.96 -12.47 13.78
C ARG A 39 27.37 -11.93 13.83
N GLN A 40 27.80 -11.23 12.78
CA GLN A 40 29.17 -10.74 12.67
C GLN A 40 29.41 -9.42 13.42
N HIS A 41 28.44 -8.51 13.40
CA HIS A 41 28.65 -7.13 13.85
C HIS A 41 27.76 -6.71 15.03
N TYR A 42 26.59 -7.34 15.20
CA TYR A 42 25.58 -6.96 16.19
C TYR A 42 24.95 -8.18 16.88
N PRO A 43 25.74 -9.06 17.52
CA PRO A 43 25.25 -10.36 18.00
C PRO A 43 24.16 -10.24 19.07
N SER A 44 24.13 -9.13 19.81
CA SER A 44 23.06 -8.83 20.78
C SER A 44 21.70 -8.57 20.13
N LEU A 45 21.61 -8.31 18.83
CA LEU A 45 20.33 -8.06 18.15
C LEU A 45 19.62 -9.32 17.66
N LEU A 46 20.32 -10.47 17.61
CA LEU A 46 19.78 -11.71 17.01
C LEU A 46 18.49 -12.20 17.67
N THR A 47 18.33 -12.01 18.98
CA THR A 47 17.13 -12.41 19.74
C THR A 47 16.10 -11.28 19.86
N HIS A 48 16.41 -10.11 19.30
CA HIS A 48 15.64 -8.89 19.46
C HIS A 48 14.87 -8.53 18.19
N VAL A 49 15.29 -9.02 17.02
CA VAL A 49 14.68 -8.72 15.74
C VAL A 49 13.86 -9.91 15.24
N THR A 50 12.60 -9.69 14.93
CA THR A 50 11.76 -10.64 14.20
C THR A 50 11.37 -10.02 12.86
N ILE A 51 11.58 -10.75 11.76
CA ILE A 51 11.16 -10.33 10.42
C ILE A 51 9.90 -11.12 10.04
N LYS A 52 8.85 -10.45 9.56
CA LYS A 52 7.64 -11.07 9.01
C LYS A 52 7.31 -10.45 7.64
N MET A 53 6.77 -11.27 6.73
CA MET A 53 6.39 -10.84 5.38
C MET A 53 4.93 -10.42 5.38
N VAL A 54 4.62 -9.30 4.74
CA VAL A 54 3.25 -8.82 4.49
C VAL A 54 2.87 -9.16 3.05
N PRO A 55 1.88 -10.05 2.84
CA PRO A 55 1.44 -10.39 1.50
C PRO A 55 0.72 -9.19 0.87
N CYS A 56 1.21 -8.76 -0.30
CA CYS A 56 0.61 -7.68 -1.06
C CYS A 56 0.28 -8.12 -2.48
N PRO A 57 -0.83 -7.66 -3.07
CA PRO A 57 -1.12 -7.87 -4.49
C PRO A 57 -0.08 -7.17 -5.37
N SER A 58 0.06 -7.62 -6.62
CA SER A 58 0.83 -6.86 -7.61
C SER A 58 0.01 -5.65 -8.07
N ILE A 59 0.67 -4.51 -8.24
CA ILE A 59 0.01 -3.26 -8.66
C ILE A 59 0.38 -2.85 -10.09
N CYS A 60 1.39 -3.49 -10.69
CA CYS A 60 1.87 -3.16 -12.03
C CYS A 60 1.17 -3.96 -13.12
N THR A 61 0.41 -5.02 -12.79
CA THR A 61 -0.21 -5.92 -13.76
C THR A 61 -1.13 -5.20 -14.75
N ASP A 62 -2.04 -4.36 -14.25
CA ASP A 62 -2.99 -3.64 -15.09
C ASP A 62 -2.30 -2.57 -15.95
N ALA A 63 -1.38 -1.82 -15.34
CA ALA A 63 -0.55 -0.85 -16.04
C ALA A 63 0.25 -1.50 -17.18
N LEU A 64 0.91 -2.63 -16.93
CA LEU A 64 1.61 -3.41 -17.94
C LEU A 64 0.67 -3.93 -19.03
N GLY A 65 -0.52 -4.40 -18.67
CA GLY A 65 -1.54 -4.84 -19.63
C GLY A 65 -1.96 -3.72 -20.59
N ILE A 66 -2.21 -2.52 -20.06
CA ILE A 66 -2.54 -1.33 -20.86
C ILE A 66 -1.37 -0.99 -21.80
N LEU A 67 -0.15 -0.87 -21.27
CA LEU A 67 1.01 -0.50 -22.08
C LEU A 67 1.32 -1.55 -23.16
N SER A 68 1.12 -2.84 -22.85
CA SER A 68 1.24 -3.92 -23.81
C SER A 68 0.21 -3.80 -24.94
N SER A 69 -1.04 -3.43 -24.63
CA SER A 69 -2.09 -3.22 -25.63
C SER A 69 -1.88 -2.00 -26.53
N LEU A 70 -1.11 -1.01 -26.07
CA LEU A 70 -0.77 0.20 -26.81
C LEU A 70 0.47 0.02 -27.69
N SER A 71 1.28 -1.02 -27.43
CA SER A 71 2.44 -1.30 -28.26
C SER A 71 2.01 -1.95 -29.58
N PRO A 72 2.42 -1.42 -30.75
CA PRO A 72 2.22 -2.09 -32.04
C PRO A 72 2.98 -3.42 -32.14
N TYR A 73 3.85 -3.72 -31.18
CA TYR A 73 4.56 -4.98 -31.00
C TYR A 73 4.47 -5.44 -29.54
N SER A 74 3.78 -6.53 -29.25
CA SER A 74 3.81 -7.17 -27.93
C SER A 74 5.26 -7.51 -27.54
N PHE A 75 5.57 -7.65 -26.24
CA PHE A 75 6.91 -8.01 -25.70
C PHE A 75 7.56 -9.30 -26.28
N ASP A 76 6.90 -9.98 -27.23
CA ASP A 76 7.29 -11.24 -27.86
C ASP A 76 7.50 -11.12 -29.40
N ALA A 77 7.64 -9.91 -29.96
CA ALA A 77 7.72 -9.74 -31.42
C ALA A 77 9.14 -9.72 -32.00
N SER A 78 9.31 -10.50 -33.08
CA SER A 78 10.52 -10.74 -33.89
C SER A 78 11.16 -9.47 -34.52
N PRO A 79 12.50 -9.38 -34.68
CA PRO A 79 13.23 -8.13 -34.96
C PRO A 79 13.23 -7.69 -36.45
N SER A 80 12.16 -7.93 -37.22
CA SER A 80 12.17 -7.77 -38.68
C SER A 80 11.58 -6.46 -39.22
N ALA A 81 11.44 -5.40 -38.42
CA ALA A 81 11.01 -4.08 -38.90
C ALA A 81 12.02 -3.00 -38.50
N ALA A 82 12.93 -2.67 -39.41
CA ALA A 82 14.10 -1.82 -39.15
C ALA A 82 13.85 -0.29 -39.24
N ASP A 83 12.65 0.20 -39.59
CA ASP A 83 12.46 1.61 -39.96
C ASP A 83 11.18 2.27 -39.42
N ILE A 84 10.65 1.84 -38.27
CA ILE A 84 9.52 2.53 -37.61
C ILE A 84 10.04 3.19 -36.33
N PRO A 85 9.78 4.50 -36.09
CA PRO A 85 10.19 5.14 -34.83
C PRO A 85 9.59 4.35 -33.67
N ASN A 86 10.45 3.93 -32.74
CA ASN A 86 10.10 3.10 -31.60
C ASN A 86 9.18 3.87 -30.64
N ILE A 87 7.88 3.93 -30.95
CA ILE A 87 6.83 4.50 -30.12
C ILE A 87 6.56 3.63 -28.87
N ALA A 88 7.24 2.48 -28.75
CA ALA A 88 6.97 1.43 -27.78
C ALA A 88 7.90 1.39 -26.54
N ASP A 89 8.87 2.30 -26.39
CA ASP A 89 9.71 2.32 -25.19
C ASP A 89 9.06 3.17 -24.09
N VAL A 90 7.97 2.67 -23.51
CA VAL A 90 7.43 3.26 -22.27
C VAL A 90 8.51 3.07 -21.20
N PRO A 91 9.04 4.15 -20.60
CA PRO A 91 10.11 4.00 -19.64
C PRO A 91 9.62 3.15 -18.47
N ILE A 92 10.43 2.20 -18.01
CA ILE A 92 10.08 1.29 -16.90
C ILE A 92 9.60 2.06 -15.65
N GLY A 93 10.12 3.27 -15.43
CA GLY A 93 9.71 4.16 -14.34
C GLY A 93 8.31 4.77 -14.50
N ALA A 94 7.70 4.75 -15.69
CA ALA A 94 6.32 5.21 -15.89
C ALA A 94 5.27 4.18 -15.43
N ILE A 95 5.63 2.89 -15.35
CA ILE A 95 4.69 1.84 -14.93
C ILE A 95 4.22 2.08 -13.48
N PRO A 96 5.10 2.29 -12.47
CA PRO A 96 4.67 2.68 -11.13
C PRO A 96 3.77 3.91 -11.09
N LEU A 97 4.07 4.93 -11.91
CA LEU A 97 3.26 6.16 -11.97
C LEU A 97 1.85 5.88 -12.50
N LEU A 98 1.75 5.05 -13.55
CA LEU A 98 0.48 4.63 -14.11
C LEU A 98 -0.31 3.78 -13.11
N SER A 99 0.36 2.89 -12.38
CA SER A 99 -0.23 2.07 -11.32
C SER A 99 -0.82 2.90 -10.18
N VAL A 100 -0.15 3.99 -9.77
CA VAL A 100 -0.67 4.88 -8.71
C VAL A 100 -1.85 5.72 -9.19
N ALA A 101 -1.88 6.04 -10.49
CA ALA A 101 -2.98 6.78 -11.09
C ALA A 101 -4.26 5.92 -11.28
N SER A 102 -4.18 4.61 -11.10
CA SER A 102 -5.35 3.73 -11.19
C SER A 102 -6.30 3.96 -10.01
N PRO A 103 -7.63 3.97 -10.23
CA PRO A 103 -8.61 4.13 -9.17
C PRO A 103 -8.57 2.99 -8.14
N GLU A 104 -8.08 1.81 -8.51
CA GLU A 104 -7.92 0.62 -7.66
C GLU A 104 -6.71 0.72 -6.72
N PHE A 105 -5.79 1.67 -6.95
CA PHE A 105 -4.58 1.81 -6.14
C PHE A 105 -4.91 2.05 -4.65
N HIS A 106 -5.89 2.92 -4.37
CA HIS A 106 -6.29 3.22 -2.99
C HIS A 106 -6.86 2.00 -2.27
N GLU A 107 -7.66 1.18 -2.95
CA GLU A 107 -8.17 -0.08 -2.40
C GLU A 107 -7.02 -1.06 -2.12
N THR A 108 -6.02 -1.09 -3.01
CA THR A 108 -4.85 -1.93 -2.85
C THR A 108 -4.01 -1.54 -1.62
N VAL A 109 -3.84 -0.24 -1.37
CA VAL A 109 -3.22 0.27 -0.14
C VAL A 109 -4.00 -0.17 1.10
N ASN A 110 -5.33 -0.09 1.09
CA ASN A 110 -6.18 -0.58 2.20
C ASN A 110 -5.96 -2.08 2.44
N LYS A 111 -5.90 -2.89 1.38
CA LYS A 111 -5.61 -4.33 1.48
C LYS A 111 -4.22 -4.60 2.09
N THR A 112 -3.21 -3.80 1.73
CA THR A 112 -1.87 -3.90 2.32
C THR A 112 -1.87 -3.56 3.80
N VAL A 113 -2.58 -2.51 4.23
CA VAL A 113 -2.73 -2.17 5.67
C VAL A 113 -3.42 -3.31 6.41
N ALA A 114 -4.53 -3.82 5.89
CA ALA A 114 -5.23 -4.95 6.51
C ALA A 114 -4.33 -6.20 6.62
N ALA A 115 -3.55 -6.50 5.57
CA ALA A 115 -2.58 -7.60 5.59
C ALA A 115 -1.49 -7.39 6.63
N ALA A 116 -0.97 -6.16 6.79
CA ALA A 116 0.02 -5.83 7.81
C ALA A 116 -0.54 -6.04 9.22
N ASN A 117 -1.79 -5.62 9.47
CA ASN A 117 -2.47 -5.81 10.75
C ASN A 117 -2.67 -7.30 11.06
N ILE A 118 -3.08 -8.09 10.08
CA ILE A 118 -3.21 -9.55 10.23
C ILE A 118 -1.86 -10.15 10.66
N VAL A 119 -0.78 -9.84 9.94
CA VAL A 119 0.57 -10.35 10.24
C VAL A 119 1.04 -9.89 11.63
N TYR A 120 0.75 -8.66 12.02
CA TYR A 120 1.06 -8.14 13.34
C TYR A 120 0.31 -8.90 14.44
N HIS A 121 -1.00 -9.11 14.29
CA HIS A 121 -1.79 -9.85 15.27
C HIS A 121 -1.39 -11.33 15.35
N GLU A 122 -1.02 -11.96 14.23
CA GLU A 122 -0.45 -13.30 14.24
C GLU A 122 0.89 -13.34 14.99
N PHE A 123 1.75 -12.35 14.79
CA PHE A 123 3.00 -12.21 15.53
C PHE A 123 2.76 -12.05 17.04
N LEU A 124 1.80 -11.23 17.48
CA LEU A 124 1.47 -11.07 18.90
C LEU A 124 1.02 -12.39 19.58
N LYS A 125 0.44 -13.31 18.81
CA LYS A 125 0.03 -14.64 19.28
C LYS A 125 1.18 -15.67 19.29
N SER A 126 2.30 -15.36 18.63
CA SER A 126 3.47 -16.23 18.57
C SER A 126 4.36 -16.09 19.81
N GLU A 127 5.23 -17.07 20.06
CA GLU A 127 6.21 -17.02 21.15
C GLU A 127 7.15 -15.80 21.05
N GLU A 128 7.48 -15.38 19.82
CA GLU A 128 8.37 -14.23 19.57
C GLU A 128 7.71 -12.88 19.92
N GLY A 129 6.38 -12.79 19.75
CA GLY A 129 5.62 -11.54 19.89
C GLY A 129 4.75 -11.45 21.14
N HIS A 130 4.75 -12.47 21.99
CA HIS A 130 4.01 -12.44 23.24
C HIS A 130 4.49 -11.27 24.13
N GLY A 131 3.57 -10.37 24.51
CA GLY A 131 3.90 -9.19 25.30
C GLY A 131 4.72 -8.12 24.55
N PHE A 132 4.77 -8.18 23.22
CA PHE A 132 5.52 -7.22 22.42
C PHE A 132 5.05 -5.78 22.65
N SER A 133 6.01 -4.92 22.95
CA SER A 133 5.86 -3.47 23.15
C SER A 133 7.05 -2.73 22.54
N GLY A 134 7.60 -3.30 21.48
CA GLY A 134 8.81 -2.83 20.81
C GLY A 134 8.54 -1.93 19.61
N GLN A 135 9.59 -1.70 18.82
CA GLN A 135 9.53 -0.90 17.60
C GLN A 135 9.06 -1.72 16.41
N ILE A 136 8.21 -1.12 15.58
CA ILE A 136 7.77 -1.70 14.32
C ILE A 136 8.48 -0.95 13.19
N VAL A 137 9.10 -1.70 12.27
CA VAL A 137 9.78 -1.18 11.10
C VAL A 137 9.05 -1.68 9.87
N MET A 138 8.51 -0.78 9.05
CA MET A 138 8.03 -1.14 7.72
C MET A 138 9.18 -1.10 6.74
N LEU A 139 9.48 -2.24 6.12
CA LEU A 139 10.46 -2.36 5.05
C LEU A 139 9.73 -2.59 3.74
N GLY A 140 9.67 -1.57 2.90
CA GLY A 140 9.17 -1.69 1.54
C GLY A 140 10.23 -2.26 0.62
N ASP A 141 9.86 -3.28 -0.17
CA ASP A 141 10.69 -3.79 -1.25
C ASP A 141 10.01 -3.60 -2.60
N SER A 142 10.75 -3.08 -3.57
CA SER A 142 10.26 -2.76 -4.92
C SER A 142 8.95 -1.96 -4.85
N MET A 143 7.87 -2.46 -5.45
CA MET A 143 6.53 -1.85 -5.46
C MET A 143 5.85 -1.84 -4.09
N GLY A 144 6.30 -2.70 -3.16
CA GLY A 144 5.86 -2.68 -1.78
C GLY A 144 6.25 -1.40 -1.05
N SER A 145 7.33 -0.73 -1.49
CA SER A 145 7.73 0.60 -0.99
C SER A 145 6.69 1.66 -1.27
N LEU A 146 6.01 1.57 -2.42
CA LEU A 146 5.00 2.54 -2.82
C LEU A 146 3.72 2.37 -1.99
N LEU A 147 3.31 1.12 -1.76
CA LEU A 147 2.17 0.81 -0.89
C LEU A 147 2.44 1.18 0.57
N ALA A 148 3.64 0.87 1.07
CA ALA A 148 4.05 1.23 2.43
C ALA A 148 4.11 2.75 2.60
N TYR A 149 4.69 3.48 1.65
CA TYR A 149 4.74 4.94 1.67
C TYR A 149 3.34 5.55 1.71
N GLU A 150 2.45 5.12 0.82
CA GLU A 150 1.09 5.66 0.77
C GLU A 150 0.30 5.33 2.04
N ALA A 151 0.44 4.11 2.57
CA ALA A 151 -0.17 3.70 3.83
C ALA A 151 0.28 4.59 5.00
N LEU A 152 1.58 4.90 5.08
CA LEU A 152 2.14 5.75 6.13
C LEU A 152 1.71 7.21 5.98
N CYS A 153 1.71 7.75 4.76
CA CYS A 153 1.32 9.14 4.52
C CYS A 153 -0.15 9.43 4.87
N ARG A 154 -1.04 8.44 4.74
CA ARG A 154 -2.46 8.58 5.12
C ARG A 154 -2.64 8.86 6.61
N SER A 155 -1.77 8.35 7.47
CA SER A 155 -1.81 8.61 8.92
C SER A 155 -1.51 10.08 9.24
N ASN A 156 -0.70 10.74 8.42
CA ASN A 156 -0.30 12.14 8.58
C ASN A 156 -1.28 13.14 7.95
N GLY A 157 -2.25 12.67 7.17
CA GLY A 157 -3.23 13.49 6.45
C GLY A 157 -4.65 13.15 6.89
N SER A 158 -5.18 13.89 7.86
CA SER A 158 -6.62 14.05 8.01
C SER A 158 -7.18 14.42 6.63
N GLN A 159 -8.03 13.55 6.05
CA GLN A 159 -8.80 13.68 4.80
C GLN A 159 -8.34 14.72 3.76
N PRO A 160 -8.17 14.36 2.47
CA PRO A 160 -8.36 15.34 1.41
C PRO A 160 -9.86 15.70 1.38
N GLY A 161 -10.26 16.61 2.25
CA GLY A 161 -11.52 17.33 2.13
C GLY A 161 -11.49 18.04 0.78
N THR A 162 -12.30 17.54 -0.14
CA THR A 162 -12.89 18.27 -1.27
C THR A 162 -12.19 19.59 -1.61
N ALA A 163 -11.13 19.54 -2.42
CA ALA A 163 -10.67 20.70 -3.16
C ALA A 163 -11.68 20.97 -4.30
N SER A 164 -12.89 21.38 -3.90
CA SER A 164 -13.94 21.86 -4.78
C SER A 164 -14.07 23.37 -4.56
N GLY A 165 -13.47 24.14 -5.46
CA GLY A 165 -13.88 25.51 -5.73
C GLY A 165 -13.26 26.60 -4.86
N ALA A 166 -12.31 27.33 -5.44
CA ALA A 166 -12.09 28.72 -5.07
C ALA A 166 -13.35 29.54 -5.37
N SER A 167 -13.85 30.33 -4.40
CA SER A 167 -14.65 31.55 -4.63
C SER A 167 -14.82 32.38 -3.34
N ASN A 168 -14.15 33.53 -3.34
CA ASN A 168 -14.48 34.83 -2.73
C ASN A 168 -15.14 34.97 -1.34
N SER A 169 -14.41 35.72 -0.52
CA SER A 169 -14.83 36.66 0.50
C SER A 169 -16.12 37.46 0.20
N GLY A 170 -16.96 37.63 1.23
CA GLY A 170 -18.01 38.64 1.27
C GLY A 170 -19.11 38.30 2.26
N GLY A 171 -19.15 38.99 3.41
CA GLY A 171 -20.23 38.88 4.38
C GLY A 171 -21.53 39.52 3.90
N ASP A 172 -22.67 39.03 4.41
CA ASP A 172 -23.69 39.83 5.12
C ASP A 172 -25.00 39.04 5.33
N ALA A 173 -25.52 39.20 6.55
CA ALA A 173 -26.93 39.19 7.01
C ALA A 173 -27.94 38.09 6.58
N ALA A 174 -28.37 37.36 7.62
CA ALA A 174 -29.72 36.84 7.93
C ALA A 174 -30.85 36.85 6.86
N THR A 175 -31.55 35.72 6.73
CA THR A 175 -33.00 35.63 7.00
C THR A 175 -33.49 34.17 7.02
N ASN A 176 -34.40 33.95 7.96
CA ASN A 176 -35.13 32.73 8.30
C ASN A 176 -36.35 32.58 7.36
N ILE A 177 -36.62 31.41 6.77
CA ILE A 177 -37.98 30.97 6.37
C ILE A 177 -38.05 29.45 6.38
N ASN A 178 -39.06 28.99 7.11
CA ASN A 178 -39.48 27.63 7.36
C ASN A 178 -40.54 27.24 6.31
N THR A 179 -40.39 26.11 5.62
CA THR A 179 -41.51 25.47 4.89
C THR A 179 -41.40 23.95 4.94
N HIS A 180 -42.38 23.36 5.62
CA HIS A 180 -42.69 21.94 5.68
C HIS A 180 -42.98 21.33 4.30
N ASN A 181 -42.43 20.15 4.02
CA ASN A 181 -43.18 19.06 3.38
C ASN A 181 -42.64 17.69 3.82
N PRO A 182 -43.48 16.70 4.20
CA PRO A 182 -43.04 15.41 4.72
C PRO A 182 -43.00 14.30 3.64
N LEU A 183 -42.47 13.13 4.03
CA LEU A 183 -42.52 11.79 3.37
C LEU A 183 -41.25 11.35 2.60
N SER A 184 -40.29 10.74 3.30
CA SER A 184 -40.11 9.27 3.29
C SER A 184 -38.78 8.87 3.90
N ALA A 185 -38.87 7.96 4.87
CA ALA A 185 -37.78 7.40 5.62
C ALA A 185 -36.84 6.54 4.76
N ARG A 186 -35.54 6.68 5.00
CA ARG A 186 -34.61 5.53 4.94
C ARG A 186 -33.50 5.74 5.97
N ASN A 187 -33.79 5.29 7.19
CA ASN A 187 -32.78 5.03 8.21
C ASN A 187 -31.92 3.84 7.76
N SER A 188 -30.62 4.06 7.58
CA SER A 188 -29.54 3.11 7.89
C SER A 188 -28.20 3.75 7.50
N ARG A 189 -27.58 4.53 8.39
CA ARG A 189 -26.25 5.10 8.15
C ARG A 189 -25.44 5.43 9.41
N LEU A 190 -25.71 4.73 10.52
CA LEU A 190 -24.98 4.96 11.77
C LEU A 190 -24.06 3.80 12.19
N ASP A 191 -23.99 2.71 11.42
CA ASP A 191 -23.13 1.56 11.76
C ASP A 191 -21.79 1.53 10.98
N ASP A 192 -21.61 2.41 10.00
CA ASP A 192 -20.38 2.45 9.19
C ASP A 192 -19.38 3.50 9.69
N ASP A 193 -19.84 4.58 10.32
CA ASP A 193 -18.95 5.62 10.87
C ASP A 193 -18.19 5.12 12.11
N GLU A 194 -18.80 4.29 12.97
CA GLU A 194 -18.13 3.73 14.15
C GLU A 194 -17.04 2.71 13.77
N ARG A 195 -17.29 1.85 12.77
CA ARG A 195 -16.28 0.89 12.28
C ARG A 195 -15.11 1.58 11.58
N PHE A 196 -15.35 2.72 10.93
CA PHE A 196 -14.31 3.49 10.27
C PHE A 196 -13.39 4.18 11.29
N ILE A 197 -13.94 4.61 12.42
CA ILE A 197 -13.17 5.20 13.53
C ILE A 197 -12.31 4.15 14.24
N GLU A 198 -12.83 2.93 14.45
CA GLU A 198 -12.08 1.87 15.13
C GLU A 198 -10.87 1.38 14.31
N ALA A 199 -11.02 1.27 12.97
CA ALA A 199 -9.92 0.92 12.07
C ALA A 199 -8.84 2.02 11.98
N ASP A 200 -9.22 3.30 12.03
CA ASP A 200 -8.29 4.43 12.09
C ASP A 200 -7.55 4.50 13.43
N LEU A 201 -8.22 4.12 14.53
CA LEU A 201 -7.61 4.05 15.86
C LEU A 201 -6.57 2.93 15.96
N ASP A 202 -6.82 1.80 15.28
CA ASP A 202 -5.90 0.67 15.22
C ASP A 202 -4.67 0.98 14.33
N ALA A 203 -4.87 1.71 13.23
CA ALA A 203 -3.77 2.23 12.41
C ALA A 203 -2.87 3.21 13.18
N LYS A 204 -3.43 4.02 14.08
CA LYS A 204 -2.69 4.94 14.96
C LYS A 204 -1.92 4.24 16.09
N ARG A 205 -2.23 2.99 16.41
CA ARG A 205 -1.50 2.20 17.42
C ARG A 205 -0.27 1.48 16.86
N LEU A 206 -0.10 1.46 15.55
CA LEU A 206 1.02 0.84 14.83
C LEU A 206 2.19 1.80 14.55
N LEU A 207 2.05 3.08 14.91
CA LEU A 207 3.07 4.14 14.83
C LEU A 207 3.41 4.65 16.25
#